data_AF-A0A349FYW5-F1
#
_entry.id   AF-A0A349FYW5-F1
#
_cell.length_a   1.000
_cell.length_b   1.000
_cell.length_c   1.000
_cell.angle_alpha   90.00
_cell.angle_beta   90.00
_cell.angle_gamma   90.00
#
_symmetry.space_group_name_H-M   'P 1'
#
loop_
_entity.id
_entity.type
_entity.pdbx_description
1 polymer ?
#
loop_
_entity_poly.entity_id
_entity_poly.type
_entity_poly.pdbx_seq_one_letter_code
_entity_poly.pdbx_strand_id
1 'polypeptide(L)'
;MNNTHDRSGKSNDFFLGLNTAIIAALGYLEAKGGDEHSTVFLFAPFVGIAICYCWYQIINSYRQLNRTKFKVIHEVETKLPISLFETEWELLGKGKDRNKYYPLSLIERKIPIIFIVLYIVIFLTGMPLNFITNLLK
;
A
#
# COMPACT_ATOMS: atom_id res chain seq x y z
N MET A 1 -15.06 -15.88 10.69
CA MET A 1 -14.63 -14.49 10.44
C MET A 1 -13.10 -14.31 10.30
N ASN A 2 -12.25 -15.31 10.59
CA ASN A 2 -10.79 -15.10 10.77
C ASN A 2 -9.96 -15.02 9.46
N ASN A 3 -10.32 -15.77 8.42
CA ASN A 3 -9.39 -15.99 7.30
C ASN A 3 -9.14 -14.77 6.40
N THR A 4 -10.05 -13.78 6.33
CA THR A 4 -9.87 -12.64 5.40
C THR A 4 -9.00 -11.54 5.98
N HIS A 5 -9.03 -11.32 7.30
CA HIS A 5 -8.16 -10.36 7.96
C HIS A 5 -6.72 -10.90 7.99
N ASP A 6 -6.54 -12.19 8.29
CA ASP A 6 -5.25 -12.88 8.26
C ASP A 6 -4.62 -12.87 6.85
N ARG A 7 -5.43 -12.98 5.80
CA ARG A 7 -4.95 -12.90 4.41
C ARG A 7 -4.52 -11.49 4.02
N SER A 8 -5.26 -10.47 4.45
CA SER A 8 -4.89 -9.06 4.22
C SER A 8 -3.56 -8.71 4.92
N GLY A 9 -3.40 -9.12 6.18
CA GLY A 9 -2.16 -8.91 6.94
C GLY A 9 -0.96 -9.62 6.32
N LYS A 10 -1.10 -10.89 5.95
CA LYS A 10 -0.03 -11.64 5.27
C LYS A 10 0.38 -11.03 3.93
N SER A 11 -0.57 -10.51 3.15
CA SER A 11 -0.25 -9.80 1.91
C SER A 11 0.53 -8.52 2.19
N ASN A 12 0.13 -7.75 3.21
CA ASN A 12 0.83 -6.52 3.60
C ASN A 12 2.27 -6.79 4.02
N ASP A 13 2.50 -7.81 4.85
CA ASP A 13 3.83 -8.20 5.33
C ASP A 13 4.72 -8.69 4.17
N PHE A 14 4.15 -9.44 3.22
CA PHE A 14 4.86 -9.86 2.01
C PHE A 14 5.34 -8.66 1.19
N PHE A 15 4.46 -7.70 0.88
CA PHE A 15 4.85 -6.52 0.09
C PHE A 15 5.83 -5.62 0.84
N LEU A 16 5.70 -5.50 2.16
CA LEU A 16 6.62 -4.75 2.99
C LEU A 16 8.02 -5.39 2.93
N GLY A 17 8.11 -6.71 3.12
CA GLY A 17 9.36 -7.45 3.03
C GLY A 17 9.98 -7.38 1.64
N LEU A 18 9.18 -7.54 0.58
CA LEU A 18 9.63 -7.46 -0.81
C LEU A 18 10.23 -6.08 -1.13
N ASN A 19 9.52 -4.99 -0.79
CA ASN A 19 10.03 -3.65 -1.07
C ASN A 19 11.26 -3.30 -0.22
N THR A 20 11.29 -3.74 1.04
CA THR A 20 12.46 -3.57 1.91
C THR A 20 13.68 -4.29 1.34
N ALA A 21 13.50 -5.52 0.84
CA ALA A 21 14.57 -6.29 0.20
C ALA A 21 15.08 -5.61 -1.09
N ILE A 22 14.19 -5.08 -1.92
CA ILE A 22 14.56 -4.34 -3.14
C ILE A 22 15.39 -3.10 -2.80
N ILE A 23 14.93 -2.28 -1.84
CA ILE A 23 15.66 -1.08 -1.41
C ILE A 23 17.01 -1.45 -0.80
N ALA A 24 17.07 -2.48 0.05
CA ALA A 24 18.32 -2.94 0.64
C ALA A 24 19.30 -3.41 -0.44
N ALA A 25 18.82 -4.11 -1.47
CA ALA A 25 19.64 -4.54 -2.60
C ALA A 25 20.17 -3.34 -3.40
N LEU A 26 19.31 -2.34 -3.67
CA LEU A 26 19.72 -1.11 -4.37
C LEU A 26 20.75 -0.31 -3.57
N GLY A 27 20.53 -0.10 -2.26
CA GLY A 27 21.49 0.59 -1.40
C GLY A 27 22.81 -0.16 -1.24
N TYR A 28 22.79 -1.50 -1.25
CA TYR A 28 24.02 -2.31 -1.27
C TYR A 28 24.80 -2.14 -2.58
N LEU A 29 24.11 -2.11 -3.73
CA LEU A 29 24.74 -1.89 -5.03
C LEU A 29 25.37 -0.49 -5.13
N GLU A 30 24.69 0.54 -4.62
CA GLU A 30 25.22 1.90 -4.51
C GLU A 30 26.48 1.94 -3.64
N ALA A 31 26.42 1.38 -2.43
CA ALA A 31 27.54 1.39 -1.47
C ALA A 31 28.81 0.67 -1.98
N LYS A 32 28.66 -0.29 -2.90
CA LYS A 32 29.79 -1.00 -3.52
C LYS A 32 30.46 -0.21 -4.66
N GLY A 33 30.03 1.03 -4.92
CA GLY A 33 30.48 1.82 -6.06
C GLY A 33 29.86 1.34 -7.36
N GLY A 34 28.59 0.91 -7.32
CA GLY A 34 27.83 0.59 -8.52
C GLY A 34 27.86 1.77 -9.48
N ASP A 35 28.13 1.48 -10.75
CA ASP A 35 28.12 2.49 -11.80
C ASP A 35 26.75 3.17 -11.80
N GLU A 36 26.68 4.47 -11.48
CA GLU A 36 25.43 5.24 -11.40
C GLU A 36 24.66 5.19 -12.73
N HIS A 37 25.37 4.86 -13.83
CA HIS A 37 24.85 4.68 -15.17
C HIS A 37 24.34 3.26 -15.48
N SER A 38 24.39 2.34 -14.51
CA SER A 38 23.85 0.99 -14.71
C SER A 38 22.36 1.08 -15.01
N THR A 39 21.92 0.43 -16.09
CA THR A 39 20.51 0.33 -16.49
C THR A 39 19.60 -0.14 -15.34
N VAL A 40 20.17 -0.85 -14.37
CA VAL A 40 19.49 -1.27 -13.13
C VAL A 40 18.95 -0.07 -12.33
N PHE A 41 19.72 1.01 -12.15
CA PHE A 41 19.25 2.19 -11.39
C PHE A 41 18.17 2.98 -12.15
N LEU A 42 18.16 2.90 -13.47
CA LEU A 42 17.12 3.52 -14.30
C LEU A 42 15.81 2.72 -14.26
N PHE A 43 15.87 1.38 -14.37
CA PHE A 43 14.66 0.54 -14.52
C PHE A 43 14.11 0.00 -13.19
N ALA A 44 14.94 -0.25 -12.19
CA ALA A 44 14.49 -0.84 -10.92
C ALA A 44 13.44 0.01 -10.18
N PRO A 45 13.53 1.36 -10.13
CA PRO A 45 12.49 2.18 -9.52
C PRO A 45 11.12 2.04 -10.19
N PHE A 46 11.06 1.90 -11.52
CA PHE A 46 9.79 1.69 -12.24
C PHE A 46 9.14 0.36 -11.86
N VAL A 47 9.93 -0.70 -11.74
CA VAL A 47 9.45 -2.01 -11.27
C VAL A 47 8.94 -1.90 -9.84
N GLY A 48 9.67 -1.21 -8.95
CA GLY A 48 9.27 -0.95 -7.57
C GLY A 48 7.94 -0.18 -7.46
N ILE A 49 7.77 0.87 -8.28
CA ILE A 49 6.52 1.64 -8.37
C ILE A 49 5.37 0.76 -8.87
N ALA A 50 5.58 -0.06 -9.90
CA ALA A 50 4.57 -0.97 -10.42
C ALA A 50 4.12 -1.99 -9.34
N ILE A 51 5.07 -2.54 -8.57
CA ILE A 51 4.77 -3.44 -7.44
C ILE A 51 3.95 -2.70 -6.38
N CYS A 52 4.32 -1.47 -6.02
CA CYS A 52 3.57 -0.66 -5.06
C CYS A 52 2.17 -0.30 -5.54
N TYR A 53 1.99 -0.06 -6.84
CA TYR A 53 0.68 0.18 -7.43
C TYR A 53 -0.20 -1.08 -7.36
N CYS A 54 0.35 -2.26 -7.67
CA CYS A 54 -0.35 -3.53 -7.49
C CYS A 54 -0.74 -3.76 -6.02
N TRP A 55 0.17 -3.48 -5.08
CA TRP A 55 -0.11 -3.57 -3.64
C TRP A 55 -1.27 -2.65 -3.22
N TYR A 56 -1.26 -1.39 -3.68
CA TYR A 56 -2.34 -0.44 -3.44
C TYR A 56 -3.70 -0.95 -3.96
N GLN A 57 -3.73 -1.52 -5.15
CA GLN A 57 -4.95 -2.08 -5.73
C GLN A 57 -5.48 -3.27 -4.93
N ILE A 58 -4.59 -4.15 -4.47
CA ILE A 58 -4.94 -5.30 -3.62
C ILE A 58 -5.58 -4.82 -2.31
N ILE A 59 -4.99 -3.84 -1.63
CA ILE A 59 -5.57 -3.25 -0.40
C ILE A 59 -6.98 -2.68 -0.69
N ASN A 60 -7.15 -1.97 -1.81
CA ASN A 60 -8.44 -1.39 -2.16
C ASN A 60 -9.51 -2.46 -2.45
N SER A 61 -9.12 -3.56 -3.11
CA SER A 61 -10.01 -4.69 -3.37
C SER A 61 -10.50 -5.35 -2.08
N TYR A 62 -9.60 -5.63 -1.13
CA TYR A 62 -9.99 -6.17 0.18
C TYR A 62 -10.94 -5.25 0.94
N ARG A 63 -10.71 -3.93 0.88
CA ARG A 63 -11.59 -2.94 1.50
C ARG A 63 -12.99 -2.94 0.88
N GLN A 64 -13.08 -3.01 -0.46
CA GLN A 64 -14.37 -3.08 -1.14
C GLN A 64 -15.13 -4.34 -0.75
N LEU A 65 -14.46 -5.49 -0.75
CA LEU A 65 -15.06 -6.76 -0.34
C LEU A 65 -15.57 -6.72 1.10
N ASN A 66 -14.77 -6.19 2.03
CA ASN A 66 -15.20 -6.07 3.43
C ASN A 66 -16.40 -5.14 3.57
N ARG A 67 -16.42 -3.98 2.89
CA ARG A 67 -17.58 -3.08 2.90
C ARG A 67 -18.85 -3.75 2.39
N THR A 68 -18.75 -4.49 1.28
CA THR A 68 -19.91 -5.20 0.72
C THR A 68 -20.40 -6.29 1.68
N LYS A 69 -19.50 -7.05 2.30
CA LYS A 69 -19.87 -8.05 3.32
C LYS A 69 -20.62 -7.44 4.49
N PHE A 70 -20.11 -6.35 5.06
CA PHE A 70 -20.78 -5.65 6.16
C PHE A 70 -22.15 -5.10 5.74
N LYS A 71 -22.27 -4.58 4.50
CA LYS A 71 -23.56 -4.14 3.98
C LYS A 71 -24.56 -5.30 3.92
N VAL A 72 -24.16 -6.45 3.39
CA VAL A 72 -25.03 -7.65 3.33
C VAL A 72 -25.43 -8.11 4.73
N ILE A 73 -24.51 -8.12 5.69
CA ILE A 73 -24.80 -8.47 7.09
C ILE A 73 -25.84 -7.52 7.66
N HIS A 74 -25.66 -6.22 7.48
CA HIS A 74 -26.59 -5.21 7.99
C HIS A 74 -28.00 -5.36 7.39
N GLU A 75 -28.10 -5.62 6.08
CA GLU A 75 -29.40 -5.91 5.42
C GLU A 75 -30.08 -7.17 5.99
N VAL A 76 -29.30 -8.20 6.36
CA VAL A 76 -29.83 -9.40 7.02
C VAL A 76 -30.26 -9.11 8.46
N GLU A 77 -29.51 -8.30 9.20
CA GLU A 77 -29.85 -7.91 10.58
C GLU A 77 -31.18 -7.15 10.67
N THR A 78 -31.61 -6.43 9.63
CA THR A 78 -32.95 -5.80 9.61
C THR A 78 -34.10 -6.78 9.77
N LYS A 79 -33.86 -8.08 9.51
CA LYS A 79 -34.84 -9.16 9.61
C LYS A 79 -34.70 -9.96 10.90
N LEU A 80 -33.67 -9.67 11.71
CA LEU A 80 -33.39 -10.36 12.96
C LEU A 80 -33.89 -9.50 14.15
N PRO A 81 -34.32 -10.14 15.26
CA PRO A 81 -34.78 -9.41 16.44
C PRO A 81 -33.66 -8.65 17.18
N ILE A 82 -32.39 -8.92 16.83
CA ILE A 82 -31.21 -8.31 17.46
C ILE A 82 -30.21 -7.95 16.34
N SER A 83 -29.72 -6.70 16.35
CA SER A 83 -28.77 -6.15 15.38
C SER A 83 -27.41 -5.85 16.06
N LEU A 84 -26.60 -6.89 16.24
CA LEU A 84 -25.33 -6.79 16.95
C LEU A 84 -24.33 -5.92 16.18
N PHE A 85 -24.21 -6.11 14.87
CA PHE A 85 -23.26 -5.37 14.03
C PHE A 85 -23.69 -3.93 13.79
N GLU A 86 -24.99 -3.64 13.66
CA GLU A 86 -25.45 -2.23 13.62
C GLU A 86 -25.17 -1.51 14.94
N THR A 87 -25.40 -2.17 16.08
CA THR A 87 -25.10 -1.60 17.40
C THR A 87 -23.60 -1.33 17.55
N GLU A 88 -22.75 -2.28 17.16
CA GLU A 88 -21.29 -2.10 17.12
C GLU A 88 -20.89 -0.92 16.21
N TRP A 89 -21.46 -0.85 15.01
CA TRP A 89 -21.17 0.21 14.05
C TRP A 89 -21.60 1.59 14.57
N GLU A 90 -22.71 1.68 15.29
CA GLU A 90 -23.19 2.90 15.93
C GLU A 90 -22.29 3.35 17.09
N LEU A 91 -21.84 2.42 17.94
CA LEU A 91 -20.88 2.69 19.00
C LEU A 91 -19.54 3.18 18.46
N LEU A 92 -19.11 2.64 17.31
CA LEU A 92 -17.92 3.08 16.55
C LEU A 92 -18.14 4.39 15.78
N GLY A 93 -19.30 5.06 15.95
CA GLY A 93 -19.59 6.36 15.35
C GLY A 93 -19.88 6.30 13.85
N LYS A 94 -20.36 5.15 13.34
CA LYS A 94 -20.74 4.89 11.95
C LYS A 94 -19.65 5.25 10.93
N GLY A 95 -18.38 5.17 11.35
CA GLY A 95 -17.22 5.57 10.54
C GLY A 95 -17.12 7.07 10.23
N LYS A 96 -17.93 7.92 10.88
CA LYS A 96 -17.85 9.39 10.79
C LYS A 96 -16.92 9.97 11.85
N ASP A 97 -16.88 9.35 13.02
CA ASP A 97 -16.04 9.80 14.13
C ASP A 97 -14.67 9.10 14.12
N ARG A 98 -13.65 9.83 13.65
CA ARG A 98 -12.27 9.33 13.56
C ARG A 98 -11.63 9.06 14.93
N ASN A 99 -12.16 9.65 16.01
CA ASN A 99 -11.69 9.36 17.37
C ASN A 99 -12.22 8.01 17.89
N LYS A 100 -13.38 7.55 17.40
CA LYS A 100 -13.98 6.28 17.81
C LYS A 100 -13.52 5.10 16.98
N TYR A 101 -13.32 5.32 15.67
CA TYR A 101 -12.87 4.26 14.78
C TYR A 101 -11.96 4.80 13.68
N TYR A 102 -10.71 4.32 13.70
CA TYR A 102 -9.74 4.58 12.64
C TYR A 102 -9.55 3.32 11.80
N PRO A 103 -10.03 3.28 10.54
CA PRO A 103 -9.90 2.09 9.72
C PRO A 103 -8.42 1.80 9.44
N LEU A 104 -7.94 0.62 9.82
CA LEU A 104 -6.58 0.15 9.54
C LEU A 104 -6.22 0.25 8.05
N SER A 105 -7.18 -0.03 7.17
CA SER A 105 -7.04 0.13 5.71
C SER A 105 -6.63 1.54 5.25
N LEU A 106 -6.89 2.59 6.02
CA LEU A 106 -6.39 3.94 5.69
C LEU A 106 -4.90 4.07 5.92
N ILE A 107 -4.36 3.40 6.94
CA ILE A 107 -2.93 3.40 7.27
C ILE A 107 -2.20 2.51 6.27
N GLU A 108 -2.70 1.29 6.04
CA GLU A 108 -2.13 0.34 5.08
C GLU A 108 -2.01 0.95 3.69
N ARG A 109 -2.98 1.75 3.26
CA ARG A 109 -2.95 2.44 1.96
C ARG A 109 -1.85 3.50 1.84
N LYS A 110 -1.43 4.11 2.95
CA LYS A 110 -0.35 5.11 2.93
C LYS A 110 1.02 4.47 2.73
N ILE A 111 1.20 3.21 3.15
CA ILE A 111 2.49 2.52 3.07
C ILE A 111 2.99 2.39 1.62
N PRO A 112 2.21 1.85 0.65
CA PRO A 112 2.64 1.82 -0.76
C PRO A 112 2.98 3.20 -1.32
N ILE A 113 2.27 4.26 -0.90
CA ILE A 113 2.52 5.63 -1.36
C ILE A 113 3.90 6.12 -0.87
N ILE A 114 4.26 5.81 0.37
CA ILE A 114 5.59 6.14 0.93
C ILE A 114 6.69 5.44 0.10
N PHE A 115 6.51 4.17 -0.23
CA PHE A 115 7.47 3.44 -1.08
C PHE A 115 7.54 4.01 -2.51
N ILE A 116 6.42 4.41 -3.11
CA ILE A 116 6.41 5.07 -4.42
C ILE A 116 7.23 6.37 -4.39
N VAL A 117 7.03 7.21 -3.37
CA VAL A 117 7.81 8.43 -3.18
C VAL A 117 9.29 8.12 -3.04
N LEU A 118 9.63 7.08 -2.27
CA LEU A 118 11.01 6.65 -2.09
C LEU A 118 11.65 6.17 -3.41
N TYR A 119 10.94 5.39 -4.23
CA TYR A 119 11.44 5.00 -5.56
C TYR A 119 11.61 6.19 -6.51
N ILE A 120 10.73 7.19 -6.44
CA ILE A 120 10.91 8.43 -7.21
C ILE A 120 12.18 9.16 -6.79
N VAL A 121 12.46 9.25 -5.48
CA VAL A 121 13.69 9.88 -4.98
C VAL A 121 14.92 9.12 -5.48
N ILE A 122 14.93 7.78 -5.40
CA ILE A 122 16.02 6.93 -5.93
C ILE A 122 16.24 7.17 -7.43
N PHE A 123 15.15 7.27 -8.19
CA PHE A 123 15.23 7.53 -9.62
C PHE A 123 15.84 8.91 -9.91
N LEU A 124 15.46 9.95 -9.16
CA LEU A 124 16.00 11.29 -9.33
C LEU A 124 17.46 11.40 -8.95
N THR A 125 17.92 10.68 -7.92
CA THR A 125 19.33 10.65 -7.53
C THR A 125 20.19 9.86 -8.50
N GLY A 126 19.66 8.77 -9.07
CA GLY A 126 20.36 7.98 -10.09
C GLY A 126 20.37 8.63 -11.49
N MET A 127 19.62 9.71 -11.70
CA MET A 127 19.57 10.41 -12.98
C MET A 127 20.69 11.46 -13.05
N PRO A 128 21.70 11.32 -13.93
CA PRO A 128 22.73 12.34 -14.07
C PRO A 128 22.11 13.66 -14.57
N LEU A 129 22.42 14.77 -13.91
CA LEU A 129 21.98 16.14 -14.28
C LEU A 129 22.18 16.44 -15.79
N ASN A 130 23.22 15.86 -16.37
CA ASN A 130 23.59 16.00 -17.78
C ASN A 130 22.53 15.43 -18.75
N PHE A 131 21.80 14.39 -18.36
CA PHE A 131 20.73 13.81 -19.17
C PHE A 131 19.49 14.71 -19.18
N ILE A 132 19.16 15.35 -18.06
CA ILE A 132 18.06 16.34 -17.97
C ILE A 132 18.36 17.53 -18.90
N THR A 133 19.60 18.02 -18.91
CA THR A 133 20.00 19.15 -19.78
C THR A 133 20.00 18.79 -21.27
N ASN A 134 20.22 17.53 -21.63
CA ASN A 134 20.16 17.07 -23.03
C ASN A 134 18.74 16.85 -23.54
N LEU A 135 17.76 16.66 -22.65
CA LEU A 135 16.35 16.44 -23.01
C LEU A 135 15.56 17.75 -23.15
N LEU A 136 16.08 18.84 -22.57
CA LEU A 136 15.56 20.21 -22.63
C LEU A 136 16.16 21.05 -23.78
N LYS A 137 17.06 20.46 -24.57
CA LYS A 137 17.75 21.07 -25.71
C LYS A 137 17.24 20.47 -27.01
#